data_AF-A0A5R9E804-F1
#
_entry.id   AF-A0A5R9E804-F1
#
_cell.length_a   1.000
_cell.length_b   1.000
_cell.length_c   1.000
_cell.angle_alpha   90.00
_cell.angle_beta   90.00
_cell.angle_gamma   90.00
#
_symmetry.space_group_name_H-M   'P 1'
#
loop_
_entity.id
_entity.type
_entity.pdbx_description
1 polymer ?
#
loop_
_entity_poly.entity_id
_entity_poly.type
_entity_poly.pdbx_seq_one_letter_code
_entity_poly.pdbx_strand_id
1 'polypeptide(L)'
;MHFVLALSLCGIALLAMASNWLPGESIVPTSVVIGLFVLVFPVFGAAFVRSLASGAAGTLLGPANAGRLARYVWLLPLSLKLAYGIVICLAVAGVATGGGRDAKEDASGYYYTYWNNTTLQSERVSLTEPEYHEALKAHLRFSSAGPALFYAASSFLVLASASASSPRTPVKPG
;
A
#
# COMPACT_ATOMS: atom_id res chain seq x y z
N MET A 1 -15.84 -2.95 -12.22
CA MET A 1 -15.88 -3.35 -10.79
C MET A 1 -14.53 -3.32 -10.07
N HIS A 2 -13.37 -3.41 -10.75
CA HIS A 2 -12.06 -3.49 -10.05
C HIS A 2 -11.54 -2.18 -9.43
N PHE A 3 -11.92 -1.01 -9.96
CA PHE A 3 -11.46 0.29 -9.45
C PHE A 3 -11.99 0.59 -8.04
N VAL A 4 -13.31 0.49 -7.86
CA VAL A 4 -13.98 0.77 -6.57
C VAL A 4 -13.48 -0.20 -5.51
N LEU A 5 -13.38 -1.49 -5.83
CA LEU A 5 -12.84 -2.50 -4.91
C LEU A 5 -11.42 -2.15 -4.44
N ALA A 6 -10.52 -1.82 -5.36
CA ALA A 6 -9.16 -1.44 -5.02
C ALA A 6 -9.12 -0.18 -4.14
N LEU A 7 -9.92 0.84 -4.43
CA LEU A 7 -10.02 2.03 -3.56
C LEU A 7 -10.62 1.71 -2.19
N SER A 8 -11.64 0.87 -2.11
CA SER A 8 -12.23 0.44 -0.83
C SER A 8 -11.20 -0.30 0.03
N LEU A 9 -10.45 -1.24 -0.56
CA LEU A 9 -9.38 -1.96 0.13
C LEU A 9 -8.24 -1.02 0.55
N CYS A 10 -7.89 -0.04 -0.28
CA CYS A 10 -6.96 1.03 0.07
C CYS A 10 -7.44 1.82 1.30
N GLY A 11 -8.70 2.25 1.31
CA GLY A 11 -9.32 2.95 2.44
C GLY A 11 -9.33 2.11 3.72
N ILE A 12 -9.67 0.82 3.62
CA ILE A 12 -9.64 -0.11 4.76
C ILE A 12 -8.21 -0.26 5.30
N ALA A 13 -7.22 -0.41 4.43
CA ALA A 13 -5.81 -0.50 4.84
C ALA A 13 -5.33 0.79 5.52
N LEU A 14 -5.71 1.96 5.01
CA LEU A 14 -5.41 3.25 5.64
C LEU A 14 -6.12 3.45 6.98
N LEU A 15 -7.37 3.00 7.12
CA LEU A 15 -8.09 3.03 8.40
C LEU A 15 -7.43 2.11 9.42
N ALA A 16 -7.06 0.89 9.03
CA ALA A 16 -6.34 -0.05 9.87
C ALA A 16 -4.99 0.51 10.33
N MET A 17 -4.27 1.17 9.42
CA MET A 17 -3.04 1.90 9.75
C MET A 17 -3.32 3.04 10.74
N ALA A 18 -4.35 3.85 10.48
CA ALA A 18 -4.67 5.03 11.28
C ALA A 18 -5.10 4.69 12.71
N SER A 19 -5.86 3.61 12.90
CA SER A 19 -6.24 3.13 14.23
C SER A 19 -5.03 2.73 15.09
N ASN A 20 -3.90 2.37 14.48
CA ASN A 20 -2.68 2.04 15.22
C ASN A 20 -1.90 3.28 15.71
N TRP A 21 -2.34 4.50 15.38
CA TRP A 21 -1.85 5.73 16.05
C TRP A 21 -2.59 6.03 17.36
N LEU A 22 -3.71 5.36 17.63
CA LEU A 22 -4.46 5.61 18.86
C LEU A 22 -3.69 5.10 20.09
N PRO A 23 -3.83 5.80 21.24
CA PRO A 23 -3.29 5.32 22.50
C PRO A 23 -4.01 4.04 22.95
N GLY A 24 -3.31 3.19 23.72
CA GLY A 24 -3.83 1.91 24.20
C GLY A 24 -3.43 0.69 23.35
N GLU A 25 -4.13 -0.41 23.54
CA GLU A 25 -3.92 -1.66 22.80
C GLU A 25 -4.30 -1.53 21.33
N SER A 26 -3.73 -2.40 20.47
CA SER A 26 -4.11 -2.40 19.06
C SER A 26 -5.53 -2.92 18.90
N ILE A 27 -6.39 -2.09 18.30
CA ILE A 27 -7.77 -2.45 17.96
C ILE A 27 -7.79 -3.39 16.74
N VAL A 28 -6.74 -3.37 15.91
CA VAL A 28 -6.70 -4.09 14.63
C VAL A 28 -6.03 -5.45 14.82
N PRO A 29 -6.75 -6.56 14.59
CA PRO A 29 -6.14 -7.88 14.64
C PRO A 29 -5.07 -8.02 13.56
N THR A 30 -3.92 -8.61 13.90
CA THR A 30 -2.83 -8.90 12.96
C THR A 30 -3.31 -9.70 11.75
N SER A 31 -4.28 -10.60 11.94
CA SER A 31 -4.90 -11.40 10.86
C SER A 31 -5.57 -10.53 9.79
N VAL A 32 -6.13 -9.37 10.14
CA VAL A 32 -6.72 -8.43 9.18
C VAL A 32 -5.62 -7.82 8.30
N VAL A 33 -4.50 -7.40 8.90
CA VAL A 33 -3.36 -6.83 8.15
C VAL A 33 -2.74 -7.88 7.23
N ILE A 34 -2.57 -9.12 7.70
CA ILE A 34 -2.11 -10.24 6.88
C ILE A 34 -3.09 -10.50 5.72
N GLY A 35 -4.40 -10.54 5.99
CA GLY A 35 -5.42 -10.72 4.97
C GLY A 35 -5.40 -9.61 3.91
N LEU A 36 -5.27 -8.35 4.34
CA LEU A 36 -5.10 -7.22 3.43
C LEU A 36 -3.80 -7.31 2.63
N PHE A 37 -2.72 -7.83 3.21
CA PHE A 37 -1.49 -8.05 2.45
C PHE A 37 -1.66 -9.16 1.41
N VAL A 38 -2.26 -10.30 1.76
CA VAL A 38 -2.49 -11.41 0.84
C VAL A 38 -3.42 -11.01 -0.33
N LEU A 39 -4.44 -10.19 -0.05
CA LEU A 39 -5.36 -9.68 -1.08
C LEU A 39 -4.69 -8.73 -2.09
N VAL A 40 -3.48 -8.21 -1.80
CA VAL A 40 -2.70 -7.45 -2.79
C VAL A 40 -2.42 -8.30 -4.03
N PHE A 41 -2.03 -9.56 -3.88
CA PHE A 41 -1.62 -10.40 -5.01
C PHE A 41 -2.70 -10.56 -6.09
N PRO A 42 -3.94 -10.99 -5.78
CA PRO A 42 -4.98 -11.11 -6.79
C PRO A 42 -5.44 -9.74 -7.33
N VAL A 43 -5.53 -8.71 -6.49
CA VAL A 43 -6.02 -7.39 -6.91
C VAL A 43 -5.02 -6.70 -7.82
N PHE A 44 -3.75 -6.62 -7.39
CA PHE A 44 -2.68 -6.02 -8.17
C PHE A 44 -2.36 -6.87 -9.40
N GLY A 45 -2.28 -8.20 -9.26
CA GLY A 45 -2.05 -9.11 -10.37
C GLY A 45 -3.11 -8.95 -11.48
N ALA A 46 -4.39 -8.92 -11.13
CA ALA A 46 -5.46 -8.71 -12.10
C ALA A 46 -5.40 -7.33 -12.75
N ALA A 47 -5.12 -6.27 -11.98
CA ALA A 47 -4.96 -4.91 -12.51
C ALA A 47 -3.76 -4.80 -13.45
N PHE A 48 -2.65 -5.44 -13.10
CA PHE A 48 -1.43 -5.46 -13.89
C PHE A 48 -1.60 -6.24 -15.20
N VAL A 49 -2.16 -7.45 -15.15
CA VAL A 49 -2.49 -8.26 -16.35
C VAL A 49 -3.44 -7.48 -17.27
N ARG A 50 -4.46 -6.82 -16.72
CA ARG A 50 -5.37 -5.97 -17.49
C ARG A 50 -4.65 -4.81 -18.17
N SER A 51 -3.71 -4.17 -17.46
CA SER A 51 -2.91 -3.05 -18.00
C SER A 51 -1.96 -3.49 -19.11
N LEU A 52 -1.39 -4.68 -19.01
CA LEU A 52 -0.62 -5.30 -20.10
C LEU A 52 -1.51 -5.60 -21.30
N ALA A 53 -2.65 -6.26 -21.08
CA ALA A 53 -3.59 -6.65 -22.14
C ALA A 53 -4.16 -5.44 -22.89
N SER A 54 -4.34 -4.29 -22.24
CA SER A 54 -4.81 -3.06 -22.87
C SER A 54 -3.70 -2.21 -23.50
N GLY A 55 -2.43 -2.61 -23.41
CA GLY A 55 -1.28 -1.80 -23.85
C GLY A 55 -1.01 -0.55 -22.99
N ALA A 56 -1.74 -0.38 -21.88
CA ALA A 56 -1.56 0.76 -20.98
C ALA A 56 -0.19 0.68 -20.27
N ALA A 57 0.22 -0.53 -19.88
CA ALA A 57 1.53 -0.77 -19.28
C ALA A 57 2.68 -0.36 -20.21
N GLY A 58 2.64 -0.78 -21.48
CA GLY A 58 3.69 -0.42 -22.45
C GLY A 58 3.76 1.09 -22.74
N THR A 59 2.63 1.79 -22.66
CA THR A 59 2.56 3.24 -22.92
C THR A 59 2.89 4.11 -21.70
N LEU A 60 2.76 3.59 -20.48
CA LEU A 60 2.97 4.35 -19.24
C LEU A 60 4.21 3.95 -18.44
N LEU A 61 4.64 2.69 -18.47
CA LEU A 61 5.74 2.16 -17.64
C LEU A 61 7.10 2.16 -18.34
N GLY A 62 7.18 2.55 -19.61
CA GLY A 62 8.44 2.62 -20.35
C GLY A 62 9.32 3.80 -19.92
N PRO A 63 10.67 3.67 -19.94
CA PRO A 63 11.59 4.73 -19.51
C PRO A 63 11.47 6.03 -20.34
N ALA A 64 11.10 5.93 -21.62
CA ALA A 64 10.86 7.08 -22.49
C ALA A 64 9.47 7.73 -22.29
N ASN A 65 8.61 7.16 -21.43
CA ASN A 65 7.20 7.54 -21.33
C ASN A 65 6.85 8.35 -20.07
N ALA A 66 7.85 8.77 -19.27
CA ALA A 66 7.62 9.57 -18.06
C ALA A 66 6.77 10.83 -18.32
N GLY A 67 6.99 11.50 -19.45
CA GLY A 67 6.18 12.67 -19.86
C GLY A 67 4.71 12.33 -20.16
N ARG A 68 4.43 11.13 -20.69
CA ARG A 68 3.05 10.67 -20.92
C ARG A 68 2.36 10.32 -19.61
N LEU A 69 3.07 9.69 -18.68
CA LEU A 69 2.57 9.42 -17.34
C LEU A 69 2.26 10.73 -16.60
N ALA A 70 3.19 11.69 -16.61
CA ALA A 70 2.98 13.00 -16.00
C ALA A 70 1.78 13.73 -16.59
N ARG A 71 1.64 13.72 -17.93
CA ARG A 71 0.47 14.29 -18.61
C ARG A 71 -0.83 13.58 -18.23
N TYR A 72 -0.82 12.25 -18.14
CA TYR A 72 -1.97 11.47 -17.71
C TYR A 72 -2.40 11.83 -16.29
N VAL A 73 -1.44 11.89 -15.37
CA VAL A 73 -1.68 12.33 -13.99
C VAL A 73 -2.22 13.76 -13.96
N TRP A 74 -1.70 14.65 -14.81
CA TRP A 74 -2.19 16.02 -14.92
C TRP A 74 -3.62 16.12 -15.47
N LEU A 75 -4.07 15.17 -16.28
CA LEU A 75 -5.43 15.12 -16.81
C LEU A 75 -6.43 14.46 -15.84
N LEU A 76 -5.98 13.87 -14.73
CA LEU A 76 -6.88 13.31 -13.73
C LEU A 76 -7.78 14.41 -13.12
N PRO A 77 -9.04 14.08 -12.80
CA PRO A 77 -9.90 14.91 -11.96
C PRO A 77 -9.18 15.34 -10.68
N LEU A 78 -9.39 16.59 -10.26
CA LEU A 78 -8.76 17.15 -9.06
C LEU A 78 -9.02 16.29 -7.82
N SER A 79 -10.23 15.76 -7.68
CA SER A 79 -10.60 14.86 -6.57
C SER A 79 -9.74 13.60 -6.51
N LEU A 80 -9.45 12.97 -7.66
CA LEU A 80 -8.59 11.78 -7.73
C LEU A 80 -7.13 12.11 -7.42
N LYS A 81 -6.62 13.25 -7.92
CA LYS A 81 -5.26 13.70 -7.59
C LYS A 81 -5.10 13.90 -6.08
N LEU A 82 -6.06 14.60 -5.46
CA LEU A 82 -6.05 14.83 -4.02
C LEU A 82 -6.17 13.52 -3.24
N ALA A 83 -7.05 12.61 -3.66
CA ALA A 83 -7.18 11.29 -3.03
C ALA A 83 -5.86 10.50 -3.07
N TYR A 84 -5.22 10.38 -4.24
CA TYR A 84 -3.93 9.70 -4.35
C TYR A 84 -2.82 10.41 -3.56
N GLY A 85 -2.81 11.74 -3.57
CA GLY A 85 -1.87 12.53 -2.77
C GLY A 85 -2.01 12.24 -1.28
N ILE A 86 -3.24 12.23 -0.76
CA ILE A 86 -3.55 11.89 0.64
C ILE A 86 -3.10 10.46 0.95
N VAL A 87 -3.42 9.49 0.08
CA VAL A 87 -2.99 8.09 0.26
C VAL A 87 -1.46 7.99 0.36
N ILE A 88 -0.73 8.65 -0.55
CA ILE A 88 0.74 8.64 -0.54
C ILE A 88 1.27 9.29 0.73
N CYS A 89 0.76 10.46 1.11
CA CYS A 89 1.17 11.14 2.34
C CYS A 89 0.93 10.28 3.59
N LEU A 90 -0.24 9.65 3.69
CA LEU A 90 -0.57 8.77 4.81
C LEU A 90 0.30 7.51 4.82
N ALA A 91 0.54 6.90 3.66
CA ALA A 91 1.40 5.72 3.57
C ALA A 91 2.86 6.06 3.94
N VAL A 92 3.38 7.21 3.47
CA VAL A 92 4.71 7.70 3.87
C VAL A 92 4.76 7.97 5.37
N ALA A 93 3.73 8.57 5.96
CA ALA A 93 3.64 8.75 7.40
C ALA A 93 3.58 7.42 8.15
N GLY A 94 2.85 6.43 7.64
CA GLY A 94 2.78 5.08 8.20
C GLY A 94 4.10 4.33 8.16
N VAL A 95 4.87 4.50 7.08
CA VAL A 95 6.23 3.96 6.96
C VAL A 95 7.20 4.70 7.88
N ALA A 96 7.17 6.03 7.89
CA ALA A 96 8.09 6.87 8.67
C ALA A 96 7.86 6.74 10.18
N THR A 97 6.62 6.55 10.60
CA THR A 97 6.25 6.30 12.01
C THR A 97 6.18 4.81 12.34
N GLY A 98 6.35 3.95 11.34
CA GLY A 98 6.40 2.51 11.48
C GLY A 98 7.78 2.04 11.94
N GLY A 99 7.80 0.94 12.70
CA GLY A 99 9.01 0.35 13.23
C GLY A 99 9.28 -0.98 12.55
N GLY A 100 10.53 -1.22 12.14
CA GLY A 100 10.97 -2.51 11.58
C GLY A 100 11.15 -3.62 12.63
N ARG A 101 10.74 -3.39 13.87
CA ARG A 101 10.88 -4.37 14.96
C ARG A 101 9.67 -5.31 14.93
N ASP A 102 9.93 -6.57 14.65
CA ASP A 102 8.94 -7.64 14.71
C ASP A 102 8.76 -8.09 16.17
N ALA A 103 7.79 -7.48 16.85
CA ALA A 103 7.48 -7.77 18.25
C ALA A 103 6.70 -9.09 18.35
N LYS A 104 7.17 -9.98 19.23
CA LYS A 104 6.65 -11.33 19.43
C LYS A 104 6.32 -11.56 20.90
N GLU A 105 5.41 -12.48 21.10
CA GLU A 105 4.99 -12.98 22.41
C GLU A 105 5.20 -14.49 22.44
N ASP A 106 5.80 -14.99 23.52
CA ASP A 106 5.87 -16.42 23.80
C ASP A 106 5.76 -16.68 25.31
N ALA A 107 5.92 -17.95 25.71
CA ALA A 107 5.81 -18.37 27.11
C ALA A 107 6.81 -17.67 28.08
N SER A 108 7.86 -17.04 27.57
CA SER A 108 8.85 -16.30 28.37
C SER A 108 8.61 -14.79 28.39
N GLY A 109 7.54 -14.31 27.75
CA GLY A 109 7.12 -12.91 27.72
C GLY A 109 7.30 -12.27 26.35
N TYR A 110 7.38 -10.93 26.34
CA TYR A 110 7.46 -10.14 25.12
C TYR A 110 8.89 -9.89 24.67
N TYR A 111 9.14 -9.88 23.36
CA TYR A 111 10.47 -9.68 22.81
C TYR A 111 10.45 -9.20 21.36
N TYR A 112 11.59 -8.71 20.88
CA TYR A 112 11.87 -8.64 19.44
C TYR A 112 13.21 -9.31 19.15
N THR A 113 13.39 -9.71 17.89
CA THR A 113 14.66 -10.23 17.39
C THR A 113 15.29 -9.22 16.46
N TYR A 114 16.59 -8.98 16.60
CA TYR A 114 17.36 -8.22 15.62
C TYR A 114 18.55 -9.04 15.13
N TRP A 115 19.01 -8.74 13.92
CA TRP A 115 20.21 -9.35 13.37
C TRP A 115 21.43 -8.55 13.81
N ASN A 116 22.32 -9.16 14.57
CA ASN A 116 23.57 -8.54 14.99
C ASN A 116 24.64 -8.79 13.91
N ASN A 117 25.06 -7.73 13.22
CA ASN A 117 26.07 -7.81 12.16
C ASN A 117 27.48 -8.15 12.68
N THR A 118 27.75 -7.95 13.98
CA THR A 118 29.05 -8.24 14.59
C THR A 118 29.18 -9.72 14.94
N THR A 119 28.13 -10.30 15.55
CA THR A 119 28.11 -11.71 15.94
C THR A 119 27.57 -12.62 14.84
N LEU A 120 26.98 -12.04 13.79
CA LEU A 120 26.28 -12.75 12.69
C LEU A 120 25.20 -13.71 13.21
N GLN A 121 24.51 -13.31 14.27
CA GLN A 121 23.46 -14.09 14.92
C GLN A 121 22.23 -13.23 15.18
N SER A 122 21.08 -13.89 15.29
CA SER A 122 19.85 -13.23 15.73
C SER A 122 19.84 -13.17 17.25
N GLU A 123 19.78 -11.96 17.79
CA GLU A 123 19.71 -11.72 19.22
C GLU A 123 18.29 -11.33 19.64
N ARG A 124 17.89 -11.82 20.81
CA ARG A 124 16.59 -11.56 21.42
C ARG A 124 16.72 -10.45 22.45
N VAL A 125 15.85 -9.46 22.36
CA VAL A 125 15.74 -8.38 23.34
C VAL A 125 14.36 -8.47 23.97
N SER A 126 14.34 -8.64 25.29
CA SER A 126 13.11 -8.64 26.07
C SER A 126 12.46 -7.25 26.05
N LEU A 127 11.15 -7.22 25.90
CA LEU A 127 10.35 -6.01 25.97
C LEU A 127 9.48 -6.04 27.22
N THR A 128 9.24 -4.88 27.79
CA THR A 128 8.10 -4.69 28.69
C THR A 128 6.79 -4.74 27.88
N GLU A 129 5.68 -5.05 28.54
CA GLU A 129 4.35 -5.04 27.91
C GLU A 129 3.99 -3.72 27.18
N PRO A 130 4.21 -2.51 27.75
CA PRO A 130 3.94 -1.28 27.01
C PRO A 130 4.83 -1.12 25.77
N GLU A 131 6.10 -1.50 25.85
CA GLU A 131 7.01 -1.45 24.70
C GLU A 131 6.61 -2.45 23.61
N TYR A 132 6.07 -3.61 24.00
CA TYR A 132 5.52 -4.59 23.06
C TYR A 132 4.35 -4.01 22.27
N HIS A 133 3.36 -3.42 22.93
CA HIS A 133 2.22 -2.83 22.22
C HIS A 133 2.63 -1.64 21.34
N GLU A 134 3.59 -0.83 21.77
CA GLU A 134 4.12 0.26 20.95
C GLU A 134 4.82 -0.29 19.70
N ALA A 135 5.70 -1.29 19.86
CA ALA A 135 6.42 -1.93 18.76
C ALA A 135 5.45 -2.65 17.80
N LEU A 136 4.45 -3.36 18.31
CA LEU A 136 3.41 -4.01 17.51
C LEU A 136 2.63 -2.99 16.68
N LYS A 137 2.16 -1.90 17.28
CA LYS A 137 1.45 -0.83 16.55
C LYS A 137 2.36 -0.17 15.50
N ALA A 138 3.65 0.00 15.79
CA ALA A 138 4.63 0.49 14.82
C ALA A 138 4.79 -0.48 13.64
N HIS A 139 4.89 -1.78 13.90
CA HIS A 139 4.95 -2.81 12.86
C HIS A 139 3.67 -2.83 12.01
N LEU A 140 2.49 -2.81 12.63
CA LEU A 140 1.21 -2.83 11.92
C LEU A 140 1.00 -1.59 11.04
N ARG A 141 1.50 -0.41 11.44
CA ARG A 141 1.50 0.80 10.60
C ARG A 141 2.32 0.62 9.34
N PHE A 142 3.55 0.13 9.48
CA PHE A 142 4.43 -0.18 8.35
C PHE A 142 3.81 -1.23 7.43
N SER A 143 3.35 -2.35 8.01
CA SER A 143 2.78 -3.48 7.27
C SER A 143 1.45 -3.15 6.58
N SER A 144 0.69 -2.17 7.07
CA SER A 144 -0.56 -1.70 6.43
C SER A 144 -0.31 -0.66 5.33
N ALA A 145 0.78 0.12 5.42
CA ALA A 145 1.13 1.12 4.42
C ALA A 145 1.45 0.49 3.04
N GLY A 146 2.14 -0.65 3.03
CA GLY A 146 2.47 -1.40 1.81
C GLY A 146 1.21 -1.77 0.99
N PRO A 147 0.26 -2.55 1.55
CA PRO A 147 -1.00 -2.88 0.89
C PRO A 147 -1.77 -1.65 0.41
N ALA A 148 -1.85 -0.58 1.21
CA ALA A 148 -2.53 0.66 0.81
C ALA A 148 -1.94 1.23 -0.49
N LEU A 149 -0.61 1.27 -0.62
CA LEU A 149 0.08 1.72 -1.83
C LEU A 149 -0.20 0.79 -3.02
N PHE A 150 -0.14 -0.53 -2.83
CA PHE A 150 -0.43 -1.48 -3.90
C PHE A 150 -1.89 -1.41 -4.37
N TYR A 151 -2.85 -1.19 -3.47
CA TYR A 151 -4.25 -0.99 -3.83
C TYR A 151 -4.48 0.30 -4.60
N ALA A 152 -3.84 1.40 -4.19
CA ALA A 152 -3.87 2.66 -4.94
C ALA A 152 -3.21 2.52 -6.33
N ALA A 153 -2.09 1.80 -6.42
CA ALA A 153 -1.47 1.49 -7.70
C ALA A 153 -2.39 0.63 -8.58
N SER A 154 -3.08 -0.35 -7.99
CA SER A 154 -4.05 -1.21 -8.69
C SER A 154 -5.23 -0.39 -9.24
N SER A 155 -5.80 0.52 -8.45
CA SER A 155 -6.87 1.41 -8.91
C SER A 155 -6.39 2.31 -10.04
N PHE A 156 -5.16 2.83 -9.95
CA PHE A 156 -4.55 3.63 -11.01
C PHE A 156 -4.36 2.82 -12.31
N LEU A 157 -3.84 1.59 -12.22
CA LEU A 157 -3.66 0.70 -13.39
C LEU A 157 -4.98 0.37 -14.06
N VAL A 158 -6.04 0.12 -13.29
CA VAL A 158 -7.38 -0.13 -13.85
C VAL A 158 -7.91 1.10 -14.59
N LEU A 159 -7.71 2.29 -14.02
CA LEU A 159 -8.12 3.56 -14.64
C LEU A 159 -7.36 3.81 -15.95
N ALA A 160 -6.04 3.63 -15.93
CA ALA A 160 -5.18 3.73 -17.11
C ALA A 160 -5.59 2.74 -18.22
N SER A 161 -5.91 1.50 -17.85
CA SER A 161 -6.37 0.46 -18.78
C SER A 161 -7.69 0.85 -19.45
N ALA A 162 -8.61 1.43 -18.68
CA ALA A 162 -9.89 1.91 -19.19
C ALA A 162 -9.69 3.08 -20.17
N SER A 163 -8.77 4.01 -19.86
CA SER A 163 -8.44 5.11 -20.77
C SER A 163 -7.81 4.64 -22.08
N ALA A 164 -6.96 3.61 -22.05
CA ALA A 164 -6.31 3.07 -23.25
C ALA A 164 -7.28 2.30 -24.18
N SER A 165 -8.35 1.74 -23.62
CA SER A 165 -9.35 0.97 -24.37
C SER A 165 -10.52 1.81 -24.91
N SER A 166 -10.58 3.11 -24.58
CA SER A 166 -11.62 3.98 -25.10
C SER A 166 -11.39 4.27 -26.59
N PRO A 167 -12.34 3.96 -27.49
CA PRO A 167 -12.19 4.23 -28.91
C PRO A 167 -12.00 5.73 -29.14
N ARG A 168 -10.97 6.10 -29.92
CA ARG A 168 -10.79 7.48 -30.38
C ARG A 168 -11.95 7.81 -31.30
N THR A 169 -12.84 8.72 -30.88
CA THR A 169 -13.88 9.24 -31.75
C THR A 169 -13.20 9.88 -32.97
N PRO A 170 -13.49 9.43 -34.21
CA PRO A 170 -12.91 10.04 -35.39
C PRO A 170 -13.37 11.49 -35.45
N VAL A 171 -12.41 12.42 -35.38
CA VAL A 171 -12.66 13.84 -35.63
C VAL A 171 -13.04 13.95 -37.09
N LYS A 172 -14.29 14.30 -37.38
CA LYS A 172 -14.70 14.66 -38.73
C LYS A 172 -13.89 15.89 -39.13
N PRO A 173 -13.08 15.85 -40.21
CA PRO A 173 -12.48 17.07 -40.74
C PRO A 173 -13.63 17.99 -41.20
N GLY A 174 -13.65 19.20 -40.64
CA GLY A 174 -14.52 20.28 -41.10
C GLY A 174 -13.91 21.02 -42.28
#